data_AF-A0A7K0A8S2-F1
#
_entry.id   AF-A0A7K0A8S2-F1
#
_cell.length_a   1.000
_cell.length_b   1.000
_cell.length_c   1.000
_cell.angle_alpha   90.00
_cell.angle_beta   90.00
_cell.angle_gamma   90.00
#
_symmetry.space_group_name_H-M   'P 1'
#
loop_
_entity.id
_entity.type
_entity.pdbx_description
1 polymer ?
#
loop_
_entity_poly.entity_id
_entity_poly.type
_entity_poly.pdbx_seq_one_letter_code
_entity_poly.pdbx_strand_id
1 'polypeptide(L)'
;MRAGAEYFVEPGEPAQRRYEALRCYFVDDASAEAVGARFGYSPATVHQLAAELRAGRTSFFRSSKPGPKGPRKTTTVRDRVLVLRAQDRSVTEIAEALTAQGHPVSAQTVWAILKSEGLERRGPGGPAPRLEPVRAKAISDWPAGARYDCDHAGLYLLLPAMAELGLDTLVGAARYPGTKVLSSFHSLASLLLLKASRRGRAANAFPLGADPGLGLALGLVALPKATHLTSYSYRVRRSSNVALLEGLARRCRQIGLYHGQGGFNLDFHTIRHVGEQVPLEEHYVVSRSQRTRSVLTFFAQDHDRDGLRQRRRHQGRTSQRGDRLRRVRGPRGFRTGTTMIPVWKL
;
A
#
# COMPACT_ATOMS: atom_id res chain seq x y z
N MET A 1 -56.18 11.42 41.86
CA MET A 1 -54.99 11.76 41.04
C MET A 1 -55.24 13.06 40.30
N ARG A 2 -54.21 13.86 40.01
CA ARG A 2 -54.33 15.03 39.13
C ARG A 2 -54.32 14.56 37.67
N ALA A 3 -54.97 15.30 36.77
CA ALA A 3 -54.90 15.03 35.33
C ALA A 3 -53.44 15.01 34.87
N GLY A 4 -53.05 14.02 34.05
CA GLY A 4 -51.67 13.76 33.62
C GLY A 4 -50.90 12.78 34.51
N ALA A 5 -51.45 12.33 35.64
CA ALA A 5 -50.81 11.33 36.50
C ALA A 5 -50.75 9.94 35.85
N GLU A 6 -51.70 9.65 34.96
CA GLU A 6 -51.77 8.44 34.14
C GLU A 6 -50.48 8.20 33.34
N TYR A 7 -49.80 9.27 32.90
CA TYR A 7 -48.52 9.19 32.20
C TYR A 7 -47.45 8.44 33.01
N PHE A 8 -47.44 8.59 34.34
CA PHE A 8 -46.44 7.98 35.23
C PHE A 8 -46.86 6.60 35.74
N VAL A 9 -48.16 6.35 35.84
CA VAL A 9 -48.71 5.11 36.40
C VAL A 9 -48.86 4.03 35.32
N GLU A 10 -49.09 4.43 34.07
CA GLU A 10 -49.27 3.55 32.92
C GLU A 10 -48.26 3.89 31.80
N PRO A 11 -46.96 3.61 32.02
CA PRO A 11 -45.91 3.99 31.08
C PRO A 11 -46.01 3.21 29.77
N GLY A 12 -46.26 3.92 28.66
CA GLY A 12 -46.30 3.34 27.32
C GLY A 12 -44.92 2.99 26.74
N GLU A 13 -43.85 3.69 27.19
CA GLU A 13 -42.49 3.42 26.73
C GLU A 13 -41.69 2.49 27.66
N PRO A 14 -40.95 1.49 27.14
CA PRO A 14 -40.16 0.57 27.96
C PRO A 14 -39.07 1.23 28.81
N ALA A 15 -38.54 2.38 28.38
CA ALA A 15 -37.54 3.14 29.14
C ALA A 15 -38.19 3.86 30.33
N GLN A 16 -39.35 4.47 30.11
CA GLN A 16 -40.17 5.10 31.14
C GLN A 16 -40.63 4.09 32.19
N ARG A 17 -41.08 2.90 31.75
CA ARG A 17 -41.47 1.81 32.66
C ARG A 17 -40.33 1.35 33.58
N ARG A 18 -39.10 1.27 33.05
CA ARG A 18 -37.92 0.96 33.87
C ARG A 18 -37.60 2.07 34.87
N TYR A 19 -37.72 3.33 34.45
CA TYR A 19 -37.51 4.47 35.33
C TYR A 19 -38.52 4.48 36.48
N GLU A 20 -39.82 4.33 36.19
CA GLU A 20 -40.87 4.32 37.22
C GLU A 20 -40.77 3.11 38.15
N ALA A 21 -40.40 1.93 37.62
CA ALA A 21 -40.15 0.75 38.45
C ALA A 21 -39.00 0.99 39.45
N LEU A 22 -37.89 1.59 39.00
CA LEU A 22 -36.76 1.92 39.88
C LEU A 22 -37.10 3.05 40.86
N ARG A 23 -37.89 4.04 40.44
CA ARG A 23 -38.39 5.09 41.34
C ARG A 23 -39.26 4.48 42.44
N CYS A 24 -40.17 3.57 42.10
CA CYS A 24 -41.02 2.89 43.08
C CYS A 24 -40.18 2.03 44.06
N TYR A 25 -39.14 1.35 43.57
CA TYR A 25 -38.23 0.56 44.40
C TYR A 25 -37.35 1.42 45.34
N PHE A 26 -36.78 2.53 44.85
CA PHE A 26 -35.81 3.33 45.61
C PHE A 26 -36.40 4.49 46.40
N VAL A 27 -37.49 5.09 45.93
CA VAL A 27 -38.09 6.30 46.52
C VAL A 27 -39.32 5.97 47.33
N ASP A 28 -40.16 5.06 46.82
CA ASP A 28 -41.41 4.66 47.47
C ASP A 28 -41.23 3.41 48.38
N ASP A 29 -40.00 2.93 48.55
CA ASP A 29 -39.56 1.79 49.38
C ASP A 29 -40.37 0.49 49.16
N ALA A 30 -40.87 0.28 47.94
CA ALA A 30 -41.66 -0.89 47.60
C ALA A 30 -40.77 -2.13 47.41
N SER A 31 -41.27 -3.31 47.82
CA SER A 31 -40.54 -4.56 47.64
C SER A 31 -40.38 -4.92 46.16
N ALA A 32 -39.37 -5.72 45.82
CA ALA A 32 -39.11 -6.14 44.45
C ALA A 32 -40.27 -6.96 43.85
N GLU A 33 -41.00 -7.69 44.69
CA GLU A 33 -42.21 -8.43 44.33
C GLU A 33 -43.37 -7.50 43.97
N ALA A 34 -43.59 -6.46 44.79
CA ALA A 34 -44.64 -5.48 44.54
C ALA A 34 -44.37 -4.64 43.27
N VAL A 35 -43.11 -4.24 43.07
CA VAL A 35 -42.67 -3.53 41.84
C VAL A 35 -42.80 -4.44 40.63
N GLY A 36 -42.40 -5.71 40.76
CA GLY A 36 -42.52 -6.71 39.71
C GLY A 36 -43.95 -6.93 39.25
N ALA A 37 -44.88 -7.12 40.19
CA ALA A 37 -46.30 -7.30 39.91
C ALA A 37 -46.92 -6.06 39.23
N ARG A 38 -46.50 -4.85 39.63
CA ARG A 38 -47.04 -3.60 39.10
C ARG A 38 -46.55 -3.23 37.71
N PHE A 39 -45.29 -3.52 37.38
CA PHE A 39 -44.67 -3.10 36.12
C PHE A 39 -44.33 -4.26 35.17
N GLY A 40 -44.69 -5.50 35.52
CA GLY A 40 -44.49 -6.69 34.69
C GLY A 40 -43.05 -7.21 34.67
N TYR A 41 -42.33 -7.09 35.79
CA TYR A 41 -40.97 -7.60 35.95
C TYR A 41 -40.92 -8.75 36.96
N SER A 42 -39.94 -9.64 36.83
CA SER A 42 -39.62 -10.60 37.90
C SER A 42 -38.87 -9.88 39.04
N PRO A 43 -38.96 -10.35 40.31
CA PRO A 43 -38.19 -9.76 41.42
C PRO A 43 -36.68 -9.72 41.14
N ALA A 44 -36.14 -10.77 40.51
CA ALA A 44 -34.74 -10.85 40.11
C ALA A 44 -34.35 -9.74 39.10
N THR A 45 -35.24 -9.45 38.13
CA THR A 45 -35.02 -8.36 37.16
C THR A 45 -35.01 -7.00 37.84
N VAL A 46 -35.87 -6.77 38.83
CA VAL A 46 -35.88 -5.51 39.60
C VAL A 46 -34.56 -5.32 40.34
N HIS A 47 -34.03 -6.36 40.99
CA HIS A 47 -32.73 -6.31 41.64
C HIS A 47 -31.57 -6.07 40.67
N GLN A 48 -31.60 -6.68 39.48
CA GLN A 48 -30.59 -6.44 38.45
C GLN A 48 -30.60 -4.98 37.99
N LEU A 49 -31.78 -4.43 37.66
CA LEU A 49 -31.92 -3.04 37.25
C LEU A 49 -31.43 -2.08 38.35
N ALA A 50 -31.73 -2.38 39.62
CA ALA A 50 -31.24 -1.62 40.76
C ALA A 50 -29.72 -1.66 40.89
N ALA A 51 -29.10 -2.82 40.66
CA ALA A 51 -27.64 -2.98 40.67
C ALA A 51 -26.96 -2.23 39.51
N GLU A 52 -27.53 -2.27 38.31
CA GLU A 52 -27.02 -1.54 37.14
C GLU A 52 -27.08 -0.02 37.34
N LEU A 53 -28.17 0.49 37.94
CA LEU A 53 -28.30 1.90 38.28
C LEU A 53 -27.25 2.34 39.30
N ARG A 54 -27.06 1.56 40.38
CA ARG A 54 -26.01 1.85 41.39
C ARG A 54 -24.61 1.84 40.80
N ALA A 55 -24.36 0.99 39.80
CA ALA A 55 -23.09 0.92 39.09
C ALA A 55 -22.91 2.03 38.03
N GLY A 56 -23.88 2.94 37.86
CA GLY A 56 -23.81 4.03 36.88
C GLY A 56 -23.92 3.58 35.42
N ARG A 57 -24.37 2.35 35.16
CA ARG A 57 -24.49 1.79 33.80
C ARG A 57 -25.80 2.14 33.09
N THR A 58 -26.72 2.78 33.81
CA THR A 58 -28.06 3.12 33.31
C THR A 58 -28.26 4.64 33.28
N SER A 59 -28.73 5.16 32.15
CA SER A 59 -29.14 6.55 31.99
C SER A 59 -30.51 6.63 31.33
N PHE A 60 -31.45 7.37 31.94
CA PHE A 60 -32.84 7.47 31.46
C PHE A 60 -33.12 8.80 30.75
N PHE A 61 -32.50 9.89 31.20
CA PHE A 61 -32.72 11.22 30.65
C PHE A 61 -31.47 11.72 29.96
N ARG A 62 -31.64 12.28 28.77
CA ARG A 62 -30.61 13.09 28.10
C ARG A 62 -30.77 14.53 28.55
N SER A 63 -29.67 15.24 28.78
CA SER A 63 -29.73 16.67 29.11
C SER A 63 -30.36 17.46 27.96
N SER A 64 -31.36 18.30 28.26
CA SER A 64 -32.04 19.17 27.28
C SER A 64 -31.25 20.42 26.88
N LYS A 65 -29.96 20.51 27.23
CA LYS A 65 -29.13 21.67 26.84
C LYS A 65 -29.18 21.79 25.31
N PRO A 66 -29.78 22.85 24.74
CA PRO A 66 -29.66 23.10 23.33
C PRO A 66 -28.16 23.19 23.06
N GLY A 67 -27.65 22.31 22.20
CA GLY A 67 -26.24 22.37 21.80
C GLY A 67 -25.91 23.79 21.35
N PRO A 68 -24.65 24.25 21.54
CA PRO A 68 -24.27 25.62 21.22
C PRO A 68 -24.76 25.97 19.81
N LYS A 69 -25.70 26.92 19.72
CA LYS A 69 -26.14 27.45 18.42
C LYS A 69 -24.92 28.11 17.82
N GLY A 70 -24.29 27.44 16.87
CA GLY A 70 -23.08 27.92 16.21
C GLY A 70 -23.27 29.36 15.71
N PRO A 71 -22.19 30.16 15.64
CA PRO A 71 -22.30 31.57 15.29
C PRO A 71 -22.97 31.73 13.91
N ARG A 72 -24.02 32.55 13.80
CA ARG A 72 -24.76 32.77 12.54
C ARG A 72 -23.88 33.34 11.40
N LYS A 73 -22.77 34.01 11.71
CA LYS A 73 -21.77 34.50 10.72
C LYS A 73 -20.96 33.37 10.08
N THR A 74 -20.87 32.19 10.71
CA THR A 74 -20.10 31.05 10.20
C THR A 74 -20.82 30.33 9.06
N THR A 75 -22.16 30.36 9.00
CA THR A 75 -22.93 29.67 7.95
C THR A 75 -22.69 30.32 6.58
N THR A 76 -22.71 31.65 6.50
CA THR A 76 -22.46 32.38 5.25
C THR A 76 -21.04 32.16 4.72
N VAL A 77 -20.04 32.05 5.61
CA VAL A 77 -18.65 31.77 5.23
C VAL A 77 -18.48 30.30 4.84
N ARG A 78 -19.12 29.38 5.58
CA ARG A 78 -19.12 27.94 5.29
C ARG A 78 -19.66 27.66 3.88
N ASP A 79 -20.79 28.26 3.51
CA ASP A 79 -21.38 28.08 2.18
C ASP A 79 -20.45 28.59 1.09
N ARG A 80 -19.80 29.75 1.26
CA ARG A 80 -18.79 30.23 0.29
C ARG A 80 -17.55 29.33 0.24
N VAL A 81 -17.07 28.83 1.37
CA VAL A 81 -15.96 27.86 1.42
C VAL A 81 -16.31 26.61 0.62
N LEU A 82 -17.53 26.10 0.74
CA LEU A 82 -18.00 24.93 0.00
C LEU A 82 -18.15 25.20 -1.51
N VAL A 83 -18.67 26.37 -1.90
CA VAL A 83 -18.76 26.78 -3.31
C VAL A 83 -17.38 26.91 -3.94
N LEU A 84 -16.43 27.58 -3.27
CA LEU A 84 -15.06 27.71 -3.75
C LEU A 84 -14.34 26.35 -3.78
N ARG A 85 -14.68 25.45 -2.85
CA ARG A 85 -14.17 24.08 -2.83
C ARG A 85 -14.71 23.24 -3.99
N ALA A 86 -15.97 23.41 -4.36
CA ALA A 86 -16.57 22.76 -5.52
C ALA A 86 -15.93 23.21 -6.85
N GLN A 87 -15.30 24.39 -6.87
CA GLN A 87 -14.46 24.88 -7.97
C GLN A 87 -13.00 24.39 -7.90
N ASP A 88 -12.75 23.32 -7.15
CA ASP A 88 -11.43 22.68 -7.03
C ASP A 88 -10.30 23.53 -6.40
N ARG A 89 -10.65 24.60 -5.67
CA ARG A 89 -9.66 25.46 -5.00
C ARG A 89 -9.03 24.81 -3.75
N SER A 90 -7.77 25.15 -3.49
CA SER A 90 -7.03 24.75 -2.28
C SER A 90 -7.36 25.64 -1.08
N VAL A 91 -6.97 25.20 0.12
CA VAL A 91 -7.27 25.90 1.39
C VAL A 91 -6.72 27.32 1.42
N THR A 92 -5.53 27.53 0.86
CA THR A 92 -4.87 28.85 0.78
C THR A 92 -5.58 29.76 -0.21
N GLU A 93 -5.91 29.23 -1.41
CA GLU A 93 -6.66 29.99 -2.43
C GLU A 93 -8.06 30.39 -1.96
N ILE A 94 -8.74 29.51 -1.20
CA ILE A 94 -10.04 29.83 -0.62
C ILE A 94 -9.90 30.96 0.41
N ALA A 95 -8.86 30.92 1.26
CA ALA A 95 -8.62 31.97 2.24
C ALA A 95 -8.29 33.33 1.58
N GLU A 96 -7.47 33.32 0.52
CA GLU A 96 -7.14 34.52 -0.27
C GLU A 96 -8.37 35.08 -0.99
N ALA A 97 -9.16 34.22 -1.65
CA ALA A 97 -10.38 34.62 -2.35
C ALA A 97 -11.44 35.21 -1.41
N LEU A 98 -11.63 34.62 -0.23
CA LEU A 98 -12.53 35.15 0.79
C LEU A 98 -12.04 36.48 1.36
N THR A 99 -10.73 36.62 1.57
CA THR A 99 -10.11 37.86 2.03
C THR A 99 -10.30 38.98 1.01
N ALA A 100 -10.12 38.69 -0.29
CA ALA A 100 -10.38 39.64 -1.38
C ALA A 100 -11.86 40.04 -1.49
N GLN A 101 -12.79 39.17 -1.08
CA GLN A 101 -14.24 39.43 -1.06
C GLN A 101 -14.72 40.14 0.22
N GLY A 102 -13.79 40.63 1.07
CA GLY A 102 -14.12 41.37 2.29
C GLY A 102 -14.46 40.48 3.50
N HIS A 103 -14.13 39.18 3.42
CA HIS A 103 -14.29 38.21 4.49
C HIS A 103 -12.92 37.63 4.87
N PRO A 104 -12.11 38.34 5.68
CA PRO A 104 -10.79 37.85 6.07
C PRO A 104 -10.94 36.58 6.92
N VAL A 105 -10.43 35.46 6.40
CA VAL A 105 -10.48 34.14 7.05
C VAL A 105 -9.12 33.48 6.91
N SER A 106 -8.61 32.90 8.00
CA SER A 106 -7.33 32.19 7.94
C SER A 106 -7.44 30.86 7.20
N ALA A 107 -6.35 30.42 6.55
CA ALA A 107 -6.27 29.09 5.94
C ALA A 107 -6.59 27.96 6.93
N GLN A 108 -6.21 28.11 8.21
CA GLN A 108 -6.54 27.15 9.26
C GLN A 108 -8.05 27.08 9.53
N THR A 109 -8.73 28.22 9.51
CA THR A 109 -10.19 28.30 9.68
C THR A 109 -10.92 27.65 8.50
N VAL A 110 -10.46 27.89 7.27
CA VAL A 110 -10.98 27.22 6.06
C VAL A 110 -10.80 25.71 6.16
N TRP A 111 -9.62 25.24 6.59
CA TRP A 111 -9.36 23.82 6.77
C TRP A 111 -10.25 23.19 7.85
N ALA A 112 -10.47 23.88 8.97
CA ALA A 112 -11.36 23.40 10.03
C ALA A 112 -12.80 23.22 9.51
N ILE A 113 -13.29 24.15 8.68
CA ILE A 113 -14.61 24.06 8.04
C ILE A 113 -14.66 22.85 7.09
N LEU A 114 -13.69 22.71 6.18
CA LEU A 114 -13.64 21.59 5.23
C LEU A 114 -13.51 20.23 5.93
N LYS A 115 -12.71 20.16 7.00
CA LYS A 115 -12.56 18.96 7.82
C LYS A 115 -13.87 18.57 8.50
N SER A 116 -14.65 19.54 8.97
CA SER A 116 -15.96 19.28 9.57
C SER A 116 -16.99 18.72 8.58
N GLU A 117 -16.77 18.94 7.28
CA GLU A 117 -17.58 18.42 6.17
C GLU A 117 -17.04 17.09 5.61
N GLY A 118 -15.98 16.54 6.20
CA GLY A 118 -15.34 15.30 5.72
C GLY A 118 -14.53 15.47 4.45
N LEU A 119 -14.23 16.71 4.02
CA LEU A 119 -13.44 16.98 2.82
C LEU A 119 -11.94 17.00 3.15
N GLU A 120 -11.17 16.16 2.43
CA GLU A 120 -9.73 16.06 2.64
C GLU A 120 -8.98 17.33 2.23
N ARG A 121 -7.83 17.58 2.86
CA ARG A 121 -6.95 18.70 2.54
C ARG A 121 -6.28 18.44 1.19
N ARG A 122 -6.62 19.27 0.19
CA ARG A 122 -5.85 19.35 -1.07
C ARG A 122 -4.64 20.27 -0.84
N GLY A 123 -3.47 19.89 -1.37
CA GLY A 123 -2.30 20.77 -1.42
C GLY A 123 -2.56 22.03 -2.26
N PRO A 124 -1.65 23.01 -2.27
CA PRO A 124 -1.76 24.22 -3.09
C PRO A 124 -2.12 23.85 -4.52
N GLY A 125 -3.28 24.33 -4.97
CA GLY A 125 -3.94 23.93 -6.21
C GLY A 125 -3.59 24.85 -7.37
N GLY A 126 -2.32 25.22 -7.54
CA GLY A 126 -1.89 25.68 -8.85
C GLY A 126 -2.15 24.57 -9.88
N PRO A 127 -2.31 24.89 -11.18
CA PRO A 127 -2.10 23.86 -12.20
C PRO A 127 -0.79 23.16 -11.84
N ALA A 128 -0.81 21.83 -11.66
CA ALA A 128 0.41 21.06 -11.39
C ALA A 128 1.46 21.64 -12.33
N PRO A 129 2.57 22.19 -11.82
CA PRO A 129 3.48 22.94 -12.67
C PRO A 129 3.73 22.02 -13.85
N ARG A 130 3.26 22.46 -15.03
CA ARG A 130 3.68 21.83 -16.28
C ARG A 130 5.13 22.29 -16.38
N LEU A 131 5.98 21.66 -15.58
CA LEU A 131 7.40 21.70 -15.75
C LEU A 131 7.56 21.33 -17.21
N GLU A 132 8.09 22.27 -17.98
CA GLU A 132 8.49 22.02 -19.35
C GLU A 132 9.19 20.66 -19.35
N PRO A 133 8.66 19.66 -20.05
CA PRO A 133 9.03 18.29 -19.78
C PRO A 133 10.50 18.10 -20.13
N VAL A 134 11.34 18.13 -19.09
CA VAL A 134 12.79 18.05 -19.22
C VAL A 134 13.10 16.69 -19.85
N ARG A 135 13.78 16.74 -21.01
CA ARG A 135 14.14 15.53 -21.72
C ARG A 135 15.26 14.84 -20.94
N ALA A 136 15.02 13.58 -20.56
CA ALA A 136 16.03 12.74 -19.97
C ALA A 136 17.26 12.64 -20.88
N LYS A 137 18.39 13.11 -20.37
CA LYS A 137 19.69 13.15 -21.04
C LYS A 137 20.78 13.02 -19.97
N ALA A 138 21.89 12.39 -20.30
CA ALA A 138 23.08 12.43 -19.45
C ALA A 138 23.54 13.88 -19.25
N ILE A 139 23.91 14.23 -18.02
CA ILE A 139 24.57 15.49 -17.73
C ILE A 139 25.96 15.50 -18.38
N SER A 140 26.38 16.64 -18.92
CA SER A 140 27.76 16.81 -19.42
C SER A 140 28.74 17.00 -18.28
N ASP A 141 28.32 17.77 -17.28
CA ASP A 141 29.16 18.23 -16.17
C ASP A 141 28.44 17.97 -14.85
N TRP A 142 29.20 17.56 -13.83
CA TRP A 142 28.66 17.36 -12.50
C TRP A 142 28.44 18.72 -11.81
N PRO A 143 27.21 19.05 -11.37
CA PRO A 143 26.91 20.34 -10.77
C PRO A 143 27.40 20.40 -9.31
N ALA A 144 28.72 20.40 -9.12
CA ALA A 144 29.34 20.46 -7.80
C ALA A 144 28.89 21.72 -7.04
N GLY A 145 28.45 21.54 -5.79
CA GLY A 145 27.99 22.63 -4.92
C GLY A 145 26.54 23.08 -5.14
N ALA A 146 25.85 22.57 -6.16
CA ALA A 146 24.43 22.85 -6.35
C ALA A 146 23.55 22.13 -5.33
N ARG A 147 22.41 22.73 -4.99
CA ARG A 147 21.37 22.14 -4.13
C ARG A 147 20.15 21.82 -4.97
N TYR A 148 19.60 20.63 -4.78
CA TYR A 148 18.40 20.15 -5.47
C TYR A 148 17.41 19.62 -4.45
N ASP A 149 16.14 19.98 -4.62
CA ASP A 149 15.04 19.36 -3.88
C ASP A 149 14.83 17.93 -4.42
N CYS A 150 14.57 17.00 -3.50
CA CYS A 150 14.36 15.59 -3.81
C CYS A 150 13.27 15.02 -2.89
N ASP A 151 12.07 14.85 -3.44
CA ASP A 151 10.91 14.30 -2.73
C ASP A 151 11.07 12.81 -2.43
N HIS A 152 12.01 12.15 -3.11
CA HIS A 152 12.21 10.70 -3.06
C HIS A 152 13.62 10.30 -2.59
N ALA A 153 14.25 11.13 -1.74
CA ALA A 153 15.61 10.93 -1.25
C ALA A 153 15.85 9.56 -0.59
N GLY A 154 14.82 8.92 -0.03
CA GLY A 154 14.92 7.57 0.53
C GLY A 154 15.41 6.50 -0.47
N LEU A 155 15.24 6.73 -1.78
CA LEU A 155 15.77 5.85 -2.82
C LEU A 155 17.30 5.90 -2.94
N TYR A 156 17.96 6.92 -2.39
CA TYR A 156 19.42 7.02 -2.41
C TYR A 156 20.11 5.93 -1.59
N LEU A 157 19.38 5.32 -0.65
CA LEU A 157 19.88 4.16 0.11
C LEU A 157 20.28 2.98 -0.78
N LEU A 158 19.80 2.95 -2.04
CA LEU A 158 20.16 1.92 -3.02
C LEU A 158 21.49 2.19 -3.73
N LEU A 159 21.94 3.45 -3.78
CA LEU A 159 23.11 3.84 -4.57
C LEU A 159 24.40 3.14 -4.12
N PRO A 160 24.71 3.02 -2.80
CA PRO A 160 25.89 2.30 -2.35
C PRO A 160 25.89 0.84 -2.80
N ALA A 161 24.74 0.16 -2.66
CA ALA A 161 24.61 -1.24 -3.07
C ALA A 161 24.72 -1.40 -4.60
N MET A 162 24.16 -0.46 -5.37
CA MET A 162 24.30 -0.44 -6.84
C MET A 162 25.77 -0.28 -7.26
N ALA A 163 26.52 0.58 -6.58
CA ALA A 163 27.93 0.81 -6.83
C ALA A 163 28.80 -0.39 -6.41
N GLU A 164 28.57 -0.95 -5.23
CA GLU A 164 29.30 -2.13 -4.73
C GLU A 164 29.10 -3.36 -5.63
N LEU A 165 27.87 -3.55 -6.12
CA LEU A 165 27.56 -4.58 -7.11
C LEU A 165 28.15 -4.28 -8.50
N GLY A 166 28.60 -3.06 -8.78
CA GLY A 166 29.03 -2.65 -10.12
C GLY A 166 27.90 -2.84 -11.13
N LEU A 167 26.68 -2.41 -10.77
CA LEU A 167 25.47 -2.70 -11.55
C LEU A 167 25.56 -2.18 -13.00
N ASP A 168 26.21 -1.04 -13.21
CA ASP A 168 26.52 -0.47 -14.51
C ASP A 168 27.36 -1.43 -15.37
N THR A 169 28.43 -1.99 -14.83
CA THR A 169 29.31 -2.95 -15.53
C THR A 169 28.57 -4.24 -15.86
N LEU A 170 27.76 -4.75 -14.93
CA LEU A 170 26.94 -5.94 -15.14
C LEU A 170 25.89 -5.73 -16.23
N VAL A 171 25.25 -4.56 -16.25
CA VAL A 171 24.27 -4.18 -17.28
C VAL A 171 24.92 -4.05 -18.66
N GLY A 172 26.11 -3.46 -18.73
CA GLY A 172 26.90 -3.38 -19.96
C GLY A 172 27.27 -4.76 -20.48
N ALA A 173 27.81 -5.63 -19.61
CA ALA A 173 28.19 -7.00 -19.96
C ALA A 173 26.99 -7.85 -20.41
N ALA A 174 25.80 -7.62 -19.85
CA ALA A 174 24.57 -8.29 -20.22
C ALA A 174 23.95 -7.81 -21.56
N ARG A 175 24.58 -6.83 -22.23
CA ARG A 175 24.17 -6.32 -23.56
C ARG A 175 22.70 -5.88 -23.60
N TYR A 176 22.25 -5.15 -22.58
CA TYR A 176 20.94 -4.50 -22.63
C TYR A 176 20.90 -3.41 -23.72
N PRO A 177 19.74 -3.16 -24.34
CA PRO A 177 19.63 -2.16 -25.39
C PRO A 177 19.89 -0.75 -24.84
N GLY A 178 20.65 0.06 -25.58
CA GLY A 178 20.75 1.51 -25.34
C GLY A 178 19.90 2.30 -26.34
N THR A 179 19.82 3.61 -26.16
CA THR A 179 19.38 4.55 -27.20
C THR A 179 20.52 5.52 -27.53
N LYS A 180 20.34 6.36 -28.55
CA LYS A 180 21.29 7.45 -28.85
C LYS A 180 21.47 8.44 -27.70
N VAL A 181 20.51 8.51 -26.77
CA VAL A 181 20.47 9.51 -25.69
C VAL A 181 20.74 8.89 -24.31
N LEU A 182 20.32 7.64 -24.10
CA LEU A 182 20.38 6.96 -22.80
C LEU A 182 21.13 5.64 -22.92
N SER A 183 22.07 5.41 -22.01
CA SER A 183 22.71 4.12 -21.85
C SER A 183 21.69 3.08 -21.36
N SER A 184 22.07 1.81 -21.49
CA SER A 184 21.32 0.69 -20.93
C SER A 184 21.23 0.78 -19.41
N PHE A 185 22.29 1.24 -18.74
CA PHE A 185 22.31 1.49 -17.31
C PHE A 185 21.27 2.54 -16.90
N HIS A 186 21.23 3.70 -17.56
CA HIS A 186 20.24 4.74 -17.24
C HIS A 186 18.80 4.21 -17.30
N SER A 187 18.50 3.41 -18.32
CA SER A 187 17.16 2.84 -18.50
C SER A 187 16.82 1.80 -17.43
N LEU A 188 17.75 0.91 -17.08
CA LEU A 188 17.54 -0.10 -16.05
C LEU A 188 17.54 0.47 -14.62
N ALA A 189 18.44 1.38 -14.31
CA ALA A 189 18.49 2.05 -13.01
C ALA A 189 17.21 2.85 -12.77
N SER A 190 16.67 3.53 -13.79
CA SER A 190 15.37 4.21 -13.70
C SER A 190 14.21 3.26 -13.40
N LEU A 191 14.20 2.07 -14.03
CA LEU A 191 13.22 1.02 -13.74
C LEU A 191 13.39 0.45 -12.32
N LEU A 192 14.63 0.32 -11.84
CA LEU A 192 14.94 -0.13 -10.49
C LEU A 192 14.42 0.86 -9.44
N LEU A 193 14.71 2.16 -9.61
CA LEU A 193 14.23 3.22 -8.71
C LEU A 193 12.69 3.25 -8.70
N LEU A 194 12.06 3.16 -9.86
CA LEU A 194 10.60 3.04 -9.96
C LEU A 194 10.08 1.81 -9.20
N LYS A 195 10.72 0.65 -9.36
CA LYS A 195 10.30 -0.58 -8.66
C LYS A 195 10.46 -0.46 -7.15
N ALA A 196 11.57 0.11 -6.70
CA ALA A 196 11.88 0.32 -5.29
C ALA A 196 10.97 1.37 -4.64
N SER A 197 10.46 2.33 -5.41
CA SER A 197 9.49 3.32 -4.94
C SER A 197 8.13 2.72 -4.54
N ARG A 198 7.92 1.41 -4.78
CA ARG A 198 6.68 0.66 -4.53
C ARG A 198 5.46 1.21 -5.29
N ARG A 199 5.65 2.18 -6.20
CA ARG A 199 4.60 2.72 -7.06
C ARG A 199 4.34 1.79 -8.24
N GLY A 200 3.68 0.66 -7.97
CA GLY A 200 3.03 -0.23 -8.94
C GLY A 200 3.58 -0.24 -10.38
N ARG A 201 2.83 0.39 -11.31
CA ARG A 201 3.05 0.33 -12.77
C ARG A 201 3.93 1.48 -13.28
N ALA A 202 4.63 1.26 -14.41
CA ALA A 202 5.45 2.29 -15.07
C ALA A 202 4.68 3.54 -15.54
N ALA A 203 3.37 3.43 -15.75
CA ALA A 203 2.50 4.59 -15.98
C ALA A 203 2.50 5.60 -14.81
N ASN A 204 2.79 5.12 -13.59
CA ASN A 204 2.86 5.96 -12.38
C ASN A 204 4.26 6.55 -12.15
N ALA A 205 5.14 6.50 -13.15
CA ALA A 205 6.50 7.05 -13.05
C ALA A 205 6.52 8.59 -13.04
N PHE A 206 5.41 9.27 -13.36
CA PHE A 206 5.37 10.73 -13.49
C PHE A 206 5.91 11.50 -12.27
N PRO A 207 5.57 11.15 -11.01
CA PRO A 207 6.12 11.83 -9.84
C PRO A 207 7.62 11.62 -9.65
N LEU A 208 8.17 10.47 -10.07
CA LEU A 208 9.63 10.23 -10.04
C LEU A 208 10.34 10.92 -11.21
N GLY A 209 9.69 10.97 -12.38
CA GLY A 209 10.18 11.65 -13.58
C GLY A 209 10.37 13.15 -13.39
N ALA A 210 9.59 13.75 -12.49
CA ALA A 210 9.64 15.17 -12.17
C ALA A 210 10.65 15.52 -11.07
N ASP A 211 11.25 14.52 -10.39
CA ASP A 211 12.20 14.73 -9.31
C ASP A 211 13.63 14.96 -9.87
N PRO A 212 14.18 16.18 -9.77
CA PRO A 212 15.50 16.48 -10.32
C PRO A 212 16.63 15.81 -9.53
N GLY A 213 16.44 15.56 -8.24
CA GLY A 213 17.41 14.86 -7.40
C GLY A 213 17.61 13.41 -7.88
N LEU A 214 16.52 12.69 -8.16
CA LEU A 214 16.63 11.34 -8.70
C LEU A 214 17.29 11.28 -10.08
N GLY A 215 17.04 12.30 -10.93
CA GLY A 215 17.77 12.45 -12.19
C GLY A 215 19.27 12.54 -11.93
N LEU A 216 19.68 13.48 -11.08
CA LEU A 216 21.09 13.72 -10.74
C LEU A 216 21.77 12.47 -10.17
N ALA A 217 21.06 11.70 -9.33
CA ALA A 217 21.57 10.45 -8.75
C ALA A 217 21.99 9.40 -9.80
N LEU A 218 21.39 9.43 -10.99
CA LEU A 218 21.75 8.56 -12.11
C LEU A 218 22.61 9.26 -13.17
N GLY A 219 23.11 10.47 -12.90
CA GLY A 219 23.84 11.27 -13.88
C GLY A 219 22.97 11.80 -15.02
N LEU A 220 21.68 12.03 -14.76
CA LEU A 220 20.71 12.52 -15.74
C LEU A 220 20.17 13.89 -15.35
N VAL A 221 19.80 14.70 -16.35
CA VAL A 221 19.06 15.96 -16.11
C VAL A 221 17.66 15.69 -15.53
N ALA A 222 17.04 14.59 -15.95
CA ALA A 222 15.76 14.10 -15.47
C ALA A 222 15.62 12.60 -15.75
N LEU A 223 14.80 11.89 -14.98
CA LEU A 223 14.52 10.48 -15.24
C LEU A 223 13.70 10.29 -16.54
N PRO A 224 13.86 9.14 -17.24
CA PRO A 224 13.10 8.86 -18.46
C PRO A 224 11.59 8.79 -18.20
N LYS A 225 10.81 9.32 -19.16
CA LYS A 225 9.34 9.26 -19.11
C LYS A 225 8.81 7.82 -19.13
N ALA A 226 7.59 7.65 -18.62
CA ALA A 226 6.86 6.37 -18.61
C ALA A 226 6.78 5.67 -19.98
N THR A 227 6.71 6.44 -21.08
CA THR A 227 6.70 5.90 -22.45
C THR A 227 8.02 5.23 -22.84
N HIS A 228 9.16 5.83 -22.46
CA HIS A 228 10.47 5.20 -22.66
C HIS A 228 10.58 3.94 -21.81
N LEU A 229 10.23 4.00 -20.53
CA LEU A 229 10.32 2.85 -19.62
C LEU A 229 9.43 1.68 -20.06
N THR A 230 8.21 1.97 -20.52
CA THR A 230 7.28 0.97 -21.06
C THR A 230 7.80 0.36 -22.35
N SER A 231 8.23 1.17 -23.33
CA SER A 231 8.77 0.66 -24.60
C SER A 231 10.11 -0.06 -24.43
N TYR A 232 10.90 0.30 -23.41
CA TYR A 232 12.17 -0.33 -23.13
C TYR A 232 12.01 -1.82 -22.77
N SER A 233 10.98 -2.18 -21.98
CA SER A 233 10.76 -3.58 -21.58
C SER A 233 10.52 -4.50 -22.78
N TYR A 234 9.85 -4.01 -23.84
CA TYR A 234 9.64 -4.74 -25.09
C TYR A 234 10.91 -4.94 -25.93
N ARG A 235 11.95 -4.12 -25.71
CA ARG A 235 13.25 -4.25 -26.42
C ARG A 235 14.22 -5.20 -25.72
N VAL A 236 13.95 -5.57 -24.47
CA VAL A 236 14.84 -6.43 -23.68
C VAL A 236 14.75 -7.86 -24.18
N ARG A 237 15.90 -8.44 -24.52
CA ARG A 237 16.00 -9.85 -24.92
C ARG A 237 16.13 -10.75 -23.69
N ARG A 238 15.60 -11.97 -23.79
CA ARG A 238 15.76 -12.99 -22.74
C ARG A 238 17.23 -13.27 -22.42
N SER A 239 18.09 -13.33 -23.43
CA SER A 239 19.53 -13.56 -23.25
C SER A 239 20.18 -12.50 -22.35
N SER A 240 19.78 -11.24 -22.48
CA SER A 240 20.27 -10.16 -21.61
C SER A 240 19.85 -10.35 -20.15
N ASN A 241 18.59 -10.72 -19.91
CA ASN A 241 18.10 -11.02 -18.56
C ASN A 241 18.86 -12.18 -17.92
N VAL A 242 19.09 -13.26 -18.68
CA VAL A 242 19.86 -14.43 -18.21
C VAL A 242 21.29 -14.02 -17.87
N ALA A 243 21.97 -13.30 -18.77
CA ALA A 243 23.34 -12.85 -18.57
C ALA A 243 23.48 -11.94 -17.33
N LEU A 244 22.53 -11.03 -17.11
CA LEU A 244 22.52 -10.18 -15.91
C LEU A 244 22.33 -10.99 -14.64
N LEU A 245 21.37 -11.91 -14.61
CA LEU A 245 21.13 -12.75 -13.43
C LEU A 245 22.35 -13.63 -13.10
N GLU A 246 23.04 -14.16 -14.11
CA GLU A 246 24.27 -14.94 -13.93
C GLU A 246 25.45 -14.07 -13.48
N GLY A 247 25.60 -12.87 -14.06
CA GLY A 247 26.61 -11.90 -13.65
C GLY A 247 26.40 -11.44 -12.21
N LEU A 248 25.16 -11.07 -11.88
CA LEU A 248 24.75 -10.65 -10.54
C LEU A 248 25.00 -11.76 -9.53
N ALA A 249 24.59 -13.01 -9.82
CA ALA A 249 24.80 -14.12 -8.91
C ALA A 249 26.30 -14.37 -8.62
N ARG A 250 27.17 -14.24 -9.64
CA ARG A 250 28.62 -14.33 -9.47
C ARG A 250 29.15 -13.18 -8.61
N ARG A 251 28.73 -11.94 -8.90
CA ARG A 251 29.17 -10.76 -8.16
C ARG A 251 28.77 -10.84 -6.69
N CYS A 252 27.52 -11.14 -6.40
CA CYS A 252 27.02 -11.30 -5.04
C CYS A 252 27.82 -12.35 -4.25
N ARG A 253 28.22 -13.47 -4.88
CA ARG A 253 29.11 -14.43 -4.22
C ARG A 253 30.51 -13.85 -3.94
N GLN A 254 31.07 -13.08 -4.86
CA GLN A 254 32.40 -12.47 -4.70
C GLN A 254 32.43 -11.45 -3.55
N ILE A 255 31.35 -10.67 -3.38
CA ILE A 255 31.23 -9.70 -2.27
C ILE A 255 30.65 -10.32 -0.99
N GLY A 256 30.52 -11.65 -0.93
CA GLY A 256 30.07 -12.34 0.28
C GLY A 256 28.59 -12.16 0.62
N LEU A 257 27.74 -11.76 -0.33
CA LEU A 257 26.28 -11.72 -0.09
C LEU A 257 25.66 -13.12 -0.07
N TYR A 258 26.28 -14.10 -0.74
CA TYR A 258 25.86 -15.51 -0.70
C TYR A 258 27.03 -16.41 -0.31
N HIS A 259 26.89 -17.15 0.79
CA HIS A 259 27.85 -18.15 1.26
C HIS A 259 27.33 -19.58 1.00
N GLY A 260 26.01 -19.79 1.09
CA GLY A 260 25.37 -21.08 0.87
C GLY A 260 25.78 -22.17 1.88
N GLN A 261 26.33 -21.77 3.04
CA GLN A 261 26.76 -22.68 4.10
C GLN A 261 25.57 -23.06 5.01
N GLY A 262 24.72 -22.10 5.38
CA GLY A 262 23.49 -22.33 6.16
C GLY A 262 22.30 -22.94 5.41
N GLY A 263 22.43 -23.22 4.11
CA GLY A 263 21.33 -23.71 3.27
C GLY A 263 20.54 -22.57 2.59
N PHE A 264 19.46 -22.92 1.90
CA PHE A 264 18.65 -21.95 1.14
C PHE A 264 17.16 -22.07 1.49
N ASN A 265 16.51 -20.94 1.68
CA ASN A 265 15.05 -20.83 1.68
C ASN A 265 14.55 -20.84 0.23
N LEU A 266 13.58 -21.69 -0.09
CA LEU A 266 13.00 -21.81 -1.43
C LEU A 266 11.53 -21.41 -1.40
N ASP A 267 11.22 -20.23 -1.93
CA ASP A 267 9.84 -19.76 -2.08
C ASP A 267 9.33 -20.08 -3.48
N PHE A 268 8.29 -20.91 -3.56
CA PHE A 268 7.66 -21.28 -4.82
C PHE A 268 6.46 -20.38 -5.13
N HIS A 269 6.41 -19.86 -6.36
CA HIS A 269 5.31 -19.06 -6.88
C HIS A 269 4.86 -19.58 -8.24
N THR A 270 3.55 -19.69 -8.41
CA THR A 270 2.93 -20.08 -9.67
C THR A 270 2.55 -18.84 -10.47
N ILE A 271 3.17 -18.67 -11.63
CA ILE A 271 2.83 -17.61 -12.58
C ILE A 271 1.90 -18.20 -13.62
N ARG A 272 0.65 -17.73 -13.64
CA ARG A 272 -0.35 -18.18 -14.61
C ARG A 272 0.11 -17.90 -16.03
N HIS A 273 -0.08 -18.87 -16.92
CA HIS A 273 0.02 -18.64 -18.35
C HIS A 273 -1.33 -18.11 -18.89
N VAL A 274 -1.27 -17.04 -19.67
CA VAL A 274 -2.42 -16.48 -20.39
C VAL A 274 -2.15 -16.69 -21.87
N GLY A 275 -2.61 -17.81 -22.40
CA GLY A 275 -2.40 -18.24 -23.77
C GLY A 275 -2.92 -19.67 -23.97
N GLU A 276 -3.35 -20.00 -25.19
CA GLU A 276 -4.00 -21.27 -25.51
C GLU A 276 -3.01 -22.39 -25.85
N GLN A 277 -1.83 -22.04 -26.38
CA GLN A 277 -0.89 -23.00 -26.97
C GLN A 277 0.51 -23.01 -26.31
N VAL A 278 0.70 -23.80 -25.25
CA VAL A 278 2.02 -24.27 -24.76
C VAL A 278 1.83 -25.58 -23.97
N PRO A 279 2.74 -26.58 -24.04
CA PRO A 279 2.73 -27.74 -23.16
C PRO A 279 3.23 -27.37 -21.75
N LEU A 280 2.46 -26.57 -21.02
CA LEU A 280 2.75 -26.24 -19.63
C LEU A 280 2.02 -27.19 -18.70
N GLU A 281 2.71 -27.63 -17.66
CA GLU A 281 2.10 -28.37 -16.56
C GLU A 281 1.09 -27.48 -15.81
N GLU A 282 0.12 -28.14 -15.20
CA GLU A 282 -0.84 -27.47 -14.35
C GLU A 282 -0.35 -27.47 -12.90
N HIS A 283 -0.29 -26.29 -12.31
CA HIS A 283 0.02 -26.10 -10.89
C HIS A 283 -1.11 -25.33 -10.20
N TYR A 284 -1.14 -25.43 -8.88
CA TYR A 284 -2.12 -24.73 -8.06
C TYR A 284 -1.78 -23.24 -7.97
N VAL A 285 -2.73 -22.38 -8.31
CA VAL A 285 -2.61 -20.92 -8.23
C VAL A 285 -3.38 -20.43 -7.01
N VAL A 286 -2.63 -20.12 -5.96
CA VAL A 286 -3.16 -19.76 -4.63
C VAL A 286 -4.13 -18.58 -4.69
N SER A 287 -3.84 -17.56 -5.51
CA SER A 287 -4.68 -16.36 -5.62
C SER A 287 -6.09 -16.60 -6.19
N ARG A 288 -6.38 -17.79 -6.71
CA ARG A 288 -7.67 -18.16 -7.31
C ARG A 288 -8.17 -19.52 -6.81
N SER A 289 -7.46 -20.15 -5.89
CA SER A 289 -7.75 -21.48 -5.37
C SER A 289 -7.98 -22.56 -6.44
N GLN A 290 -7.33 -22.45 -7.60
CA GLN A 290 -7.58 -23.34 -8.75
C GLN A 290 -6.29 -23.86 -9.36
N ARG A 291 -6.35 -25.06 -9.91
CA ARG A 291 -5.28 -25.66 -10.72
C ARG A 291 -5.38 -25.14 -12.15
N THR A 292 -4.29 -24.57 -12.68
CA THR A 292 -4.27 -24.06 -14.06
C THR A 292 -2.87 -24.15 -14.66
N ARG A 293 -2.80 -24.12 -15.99
CA ARG A 293 -1.53 -24.09 -16.72
C ARG A 293 -0.71 -22.88 -16.26
N SER A 294 0.45 -23.18 -15.70
CA SER A 294 1.28 -22.15 -15.06
C SER A 294 2.75 -22.53 -15.11
N VAL A 295 3.61 -21.54 -14.92
CA VAL A 295 5.04 -21.73 -14.77
C VAL A 295 5.36 -21.66 -13.29
N LEU A 296 5.91 -22.75 -12.75
CA LEU A 296 6.45 -22.75 -11.40
C LEU A 296 7.78 -21.99 -11.40
N THR A 297 7.83 -20.88 -10.66
CA THR A 297 9.03 -20.08 -10.43
C THR A 297 9.39 -20.20 -8.97
N PHE A 298 10.69 -20.22 -8.64
CA PHE A 298 11.11 -20.14 -7.25
C PHE A 298 12.14 -19.04 -7.02
N PHE A 299 12.12 -18.48 -5.82
CA PHE A 299 13.18 -17.65 -5.29
C PHE A 299 13.98 -18.48 -4.29
N ALA A 300 15.30 -18.41 -4.41
CA ALA A 300 16.23 -18.98 -3.45
C ALA A 300 16.87 -17.85 -2.66
N GLN A 301 16.67 -17.83 -1.36
CA GLN A 301 17.30 -16.89 -0.45
C GLN A 301 18.33 -17.65 0.40
N ASP A 302 19.54 -17.09 0.53
CA ASP A 302 20.55 -17.67 1.42
C ASP A 302 20.08 -17.57 2.88
N HIS A 303 20.27 -18.62 3.67
CA HIS A 303 19.76 -18.67 5.04
C HIS A 303 20.50 -17.69 5.97
N ASP A 304 21.79 -17.45 5.71
CA ASP A 304 22.66 -16.68 6.60
C ASP A 304 22.58 -15.15 6.40
N ARG A 305 22.02 -14.67 5.27
CA ARG A 305 21.79 -13.23 4.96
C ARG A 305 20.68 -13.09 3.91
N ASP A 306 19.92 -11.99 3.95
CA ASP A 306 18.85 -11.59 3.01
C ASP A 306 19.29 -11.37 1.55
N GLY A 307 19.87 -12.41 0.94
CA GLY A 307 20.45 -12.39 -0.39
C GLY A 307 19.63 -13.20 -1.39
N LEU A 308 19.02 -12.52 -2.37
CA LEU A 308 18.00 -13.06 -3.27
C LEU A 308 18.57 -13.65 -4.57
N ARG A 309 18.23 -14.90 -4.94
CA ARG A 309 18.55 -15.54 -6.21
C ARG A 309 17.29 -16.04 -6.91
N GLN A 310 16.97 -15.52 -8.10
CA GLN A 310 15.87 -16.05 -8.91
C GLN A 310 16.36 -17.12 -9.89
N ARG A 311 15.72 -18.29 -9.92
CA ARG A 311 15.97 -19.32 -10.94
C ARG A 311 14.63 -19.90 -11.42
N ARG A 312 14.47 -20.03 -12.75
CA ARG A 312 13.30 -20.69 -13.37
C ARG A 312 13.66 -22.12 -13.73
N ARG A 313 12.78 -23.09 -13.46
CA ARG A 313 12.94 -24.48 -13.90
C ARG A 313 11.71 -24.88 -14.72
N HIS A 314 11.93 -25.41 -15.93
CA HIS A 314 10.91 -26.13 -16.69
C HIS A 314 11.16 -27.62 -16.51
N GLN A 315 10.13 -28.38 -16.13
CA GLN A 315 10.13 -29.84 -16.29
C GLN A 315 9.25 -30.16 -17.50
N GLY A 316 9.87 -30.81 -18.49
CA GLY A 316 9.20 -31.40 -19.64
C GLY A 316 9.12 -32.91 -19.49
N ARG A 317 8.06 -33.50 -20.03
CA ARG A 317 7.77 -34.94 -19.94
C ARG A 317 8.73 -35.72 -20.84
N THR A 318 9.66 -36.50 -20.27
CA THR A 318 10.37 -37.56 -20.99
C THR A 318 9.89 -38.92 -20.50
N SER A 319 9.29 -39.68 -21.42
CA SER A 319 8.95 -41.09 -21.31
C SER A 319 10.23 -41.93 -21.38
N GLN A 320 10.41 -42.89 -20.46
CA GLN A 320 10.80 -44.28 -20.77
C GLN A 320 10.76 -45.18 -19.52
N ARG A 321 10.33 -46.42 -19.75
CA ARG A 321 10.09 -47.53 -18.81
C ARG A 321 11.36 -48.38 -18.58
N GLY A 322 11.38 -49.10 -17.45
CA GLY A 322 12.24 -50.26 -17.13
C GLY A 322 13.67 -49.89 -16.67
N ASP A 323 14.29 -50.46 -15.65
CA ASP A 323 14.11 -51.77 -15.02
C ASP A 323 14.65 -51.78 -13.57
N ARG A 324 14.24 -52.82 -12.82
CA ARG A 324 14.47 -53.00 -11.37
C ARG A 324 15.96 -53.12 -10.98
N LEU A 325 16.36 -52.55 -9.83
CA LEU A 325 16.75 -53.31 -8.62
C LEU A 325 17.30 -52.43 -7.46
N ARG A 326 16.85 -52.82 -6.26
CA ARG A 326 17.40 -52.66 -4.90
C ARG A 326 17.40 -51.27 -4.24
N ARG A 327 16.46 -51.16 -3.28
CA ARG A 327 16.49 -50.26 -2.12
C ARG A 327 17.79 -50.44 -1.32
N VAL A 328 18.46 -49.33 -1.02
CA VAL A 328 19.22 -49.13 0.21
C VAL A 328 18.77 -47.80 0.81
N ARG A 329 18.42 -47.82 2.09
CA ARG A 329 17.89 -46.71 2.91
C ARG A 329 19.01 -45.72 3.28
N GLY A 330 18.66 -44.44 3.37
CA GLY A 330 19.40 -43.42 4.16
C GLY A 330 20.22 -42.42 3.34
N PRO A 331 20.36 -41.16 3.81
CA PRO A 331 20.45 -39.97 2.97
C PRO A 331 21.88 -39.70 2.48
N ARG A 332 22.05 -39.39 1.19
CA ARG A 332 23.14 -38.56 0.60
C ARG A 332 23.12 -38.64 -0.93
N GLY A 333 23.36 -37.48 -1.56
CA GLY A 333 24.02 -37.39 -2.86
C GLY A 333 23.14 -37.51 -4.10
N PHE A 334 22.52 -36.41 -4.52
CA PHE A 334 22.26 -36.23 -5.95
C PHE A 334 23.61 -36.00 -6.64
N ARG A 335 24.03 -37.01 -7.41
CA ARG A 335 25.25 -36.98 -8.21
C ARG A 335 25.19 -35.84 -9.22
N THR A 336 26.27 -35.08 -9.21
CA THR A 336 26.75 -34.17 -10.25
C THR A 336 26.78 -34.84 -11.61
N GLY A 337 26.25 -34.14 -12.61
CA GLY A 337 26.36 -34.51 -14.01
C GLY A 337 25.58 -33.52 -14.87
N THR A 338 26.31 -32.85 -15.76
CA THR A 338 25.81 -32.31 -17.03
C THR A 338 25.27 -30.88 -17.01
N THR A 339 26.16 -29.97 -17.42
CA THR A 339 25.89 -28.83 -18.29
C THR A 339 24.81 -29.16 -19.32
N MET A 340 23.64 -28.53 -19.26
CA MET A 340 22.81 -28.33 -20.45
C MET A 340 21.97 -27.07 -20.31
N ILE A 341 22.26 -26.15 -21.23
CA ILE A 341 21.36 -25.11 -21.71
C ILE A 341 20.21 -25.81 -22.43
N PRO A 342 18.94 -25.46 -22.14
CA PRO A 342 17.99 -25.33 -23.24
C PRO A 342 17.13 -24.07 -23.10
N VAL A 343 17.30 -23.17 -24.08
CA VAL A 343 16.29 -22.63 -25.02
C VAL A 343 14.85 -23.09 -24.69
N TRP A 344 13.83 -22.23 -24.52
CA TRP A 344 13.00 -21.66 -25.60
C TRP A 344 11.96 -20.65 -25.10
N LYS A 345 11.62 -19.70 -25.99
CA LYS A 345 10.44 -18.81 -26.12
C LYS A 345 9.93 -18.04 -24.89
N LEU A 346 10.11 -16.72 -24.94
CA LEU A 346 9.04 -15.75 -24.67
C LEU A 346 8.82 -14.98 -25.97
#